data_AF-A0A496URB7-F1
#
_entry.id   AF-A0A496URB7-F1
#
_cell.length_a   1.000
_cell.length_b   1.000
_cell.length_c   1.000
_cell.angle_alpha   90.00
_cell.angle_beta   90.00
_cell.angle_gamma   90.00
#
_symmetry.space_group_name_H-M   'P 1'
#
loop_
_entity.id
_entity.type
_entity.pdbx_description
1 polymer ?
#
loop_
_entity_poly.entity_id
_entity_poly.type
_entity_poly.pdbx_seq_one_letter_code
_entity_poly.pdbx_strand_id
1 'polypeptide(L)'
;FIPTYEDMKQTFADTIQKDYPRELYDMQFSIYTDLIQSRIDLQREAFGKEDNLPKQLFKVYDEWEAGLKDLKGKFGSVVKPDQLG
;
A
#
# COMPACT_ATOMS: atom_id res chain seq x y z
N PHE A 1 -5.15 -0.58 -8.82
CA PHE A 1 -5.87 -1.85 -8.96
C PHE A 1 -5.05 -2.92 -8.26
N ILE A 2 -5.64 -3.63 -7.29
CA ILE A 2 -5.01 -4.74 -6.58
C ILE A 2 -5.61 -6.03 -7.18
N PRO A 3 -4.81 -7.01 -7.63
CA PRO A 3 -5.34 -8.29 -8.09
C PRO A 3 -6.13 -8.99 -6.99
N THR A 4 -7.20 -9.71 -7.33
CA THR A 4 -7.95 -10.49 -6.35
C THR A 4 -7.18 -11.75 -5.93
N TYR A 5 -7.63 -12.39 -4.84
CA TYR A 5 -7.08 -13.67 -4.42
C TYR A 5 -7.21 -14.74 -5.53
N GLU A 6 -8.35 -14.78 -6.22
CA GLU A 6 -8.59 -15.75 -7.29
C GLU A 6 -7.66 -15.49 -8.50
N ASP A 7 -7.37 -14.22 -8.83
CA ASP A 7 -6.41 -13.87 -9.88
C ASP A 7 -5.02 -14.46 -9.55
N MET A 8 -4.58 -14.33 -8.30
CA MET A 8 -3.28 -14.84 -7.87
C MET A 8 -3.26 -16.36 -7.81
N LYS A 9 -4.32 -16.98 -7.29
CA LYS A 9 -4.47 -18.43 -7.23
C LYS A 9 -4.42 -19.06 -8.62
N GLN A 10 -5.16 -18.51 -9.57
CA GLN A 10 -5.15 -18.98 -10.95
C GLN A 10 -3.76 -18.79 -11.58
N THR A 11 -3.18 -17.60 -11.45
CA THR A 11 -1.86 -17.30 -12.03
C THR A 11 -0.78 -18.27 -11.53
N PHE A 12 -0.76 -18.57 -10.23
CA PHE A 12 0.24 -19.46 -9.64
C PHE A 12 0.05 -20.92 -10.08
N ALA A 13 -1.20 -21.38 -10.19
CA ALA A 13 -1.51 -22.71 -10.70
C ALA A 13 -1.07 -22.85 -12.16
N ASP A 14 -1.41 -21.87 -13.01
CA ASP A 14 -1.19 -21.93 -14.46
C ASP A 14 0.30 -21.76 -14.84
N THR A 15 1.04 -20.91 -14.12
CA THR A 15 2.41 -20.54 -14.52
C THR A 15 3.49 -21.37 -13.85
N ILE A 16 3.32 -21.71 -12.57
CA ILE A 16 4.36 -22.36 -11.78
C ILE A 16 3.87 -23.63 -11.06
N GLN A 17 2.63 -24.06 -11.31
CA GLN A 17 2.03 -25.26 -10.73
C GLN A 17 2.12 -25.30 -9.20
N LYS A 18 1.84 -24.16 -8.55
CA LYS A 18 1.83 -24.04 -7.08
C LYS A 18 0.50 -23.55 -6.56
N ASP A 19 0.14 -24.03 -5.38
CA ASP A 19 -0.93 -23.44 -4.59
C ASP A 19 -0.51 -22.07 -4.08
N TYR A 20 -1.49 -21.17 -4.01
CA TYR A 20 -1.31 -19.82 -3.48
C TYR A 20 -2.19 -19.64 -2.24
N PRO A 21 -1.61 -19.70 -1.03
CA PRO A 21 -2.37 -19.61 0.22
C PRO A 21 -3.01 -18.23 0.42
N ARG A 22 -4.17 -18.20 1.06
CA ARG A 22 -4.89 -16.96 1.37
C ARG A 22 -4.10 -16.05 2.31
N GLU A 23 -3.34 -16.63 3.23
CA GLU A 23 -2.49 -15.91 4.17
C GLU A 23 -1.36 -15.16 3.44
N LEU A 24 -0.83 -15.76 2.36
CA LEU A 24 0.21 -15.13 1.53
C LEU A 24 -0.35 -13.92 0.78
N TYR A 25 -1.57 -14.05 0.22
CA TYR A 25 -2.30 -12.95 -0.39
C TYR A 25 -2.50 -11.78 0.58
N ASP A 26 -3.06 -12.08 1.74
CA ASP A 26 -3.30 -11.08 2.79
C ASP A 26 -2.00 -10.37 3.15
N MET A 27 -0.90 -11.10 3.34
CA MET A 27 0.40 -10.52 3.68
C MET A 27 0.97 -9.63 2.57
N GLN A 28 0.81 -10.00 1.30
CA GLN A 28 1.37 -9.27 0.15
C GLN A 28 0.60 -7.99 -0.17
N PHE A 29 -0.73 -8.01 0.00
CA PHE A 29 -1.61 -6.93 -0.45
C PHE A 29 -2.23 -6.12 0.69
N SER A 30 -1.90 -6.42 1.96
CA SER A 30 -2.30 -5.57 3.08
C SER A 30 -1.59 -4.22 3.06
N ILE A 31 -2.32 -3.18 3.43
CA ILE A 31 -1.82 -1.83 3.62
C ILE A 31 -1.41 -1.67 5.08
N TYR A 32 -0.11 -1.54 5.31
CA TYR A 32 0.46 -1.26 6.63
C TYR A 32 0.59 0.25 6.80
N THR A 33 -0.44 0.90 7.34
CA THR A 33 -0.56 2.37 7.31
C THR A 33 0.63 3.06 7.95
N ASP A 34 1.14 2.52 9.06
CA ASP A 34 2.26 3.09 9.81
C ASP A 34 3.59 2.95 9.06
N LEU A 35 3.77 1.83 8.34
CA LEU A 35 4.97 1.61 7.54
C LEU A 35 4.98 2.50 6.29
N ILE A 36 3.81 2.73 5.69
CA ILE A 36 3.70 3.62 4.52
C ILE A 36 3.86 5.07 4.96
N GLN A 37 3.24 5.48 6.07
CA GLN A 37 3.41 6.83 6.63
C GLN A 37 4.88 7.14 6.92
N SER A 38 5.60 6.23 7.59
CA SER A 38 7.02 6.45 7.90
C SER A 38 7.90 6.57 6.65
N ARG A 39 7.53 5.90 5.53
CA ARG A 39 8.21 6.07 4.24
C ARG A 39 7.94 7.44 3.63
N ILE A 40 6.70 7.93 3.70
CA ILE A 40 6.35 9.27 3.23
C ILE A 40 7.11 10.32 4.04
N ASP A 41 7.16 10.19 5.35
CA ASP A 41 7.88 11.11 6.23
C ASP A 41 9.38 11.17 5.87
N LEU A 42 10.01 10.00 5.69
CA LEU A 42 11.40 9.89 5.27
C LEU A 42 11.64 10.56 3.90
N GLN A 43 10.77 10.29 2.93
CA GLN A 43 10.85 10.89 1.60
C GLN A 43 10.66 12.40 1.64
N ARG A 44 9.67 12.88 2.41
CA ARG A 44 9.40 14.31 2.59
C ARG A 44 10.60 15.02 3.21
N GLU A 45 11.24 14.42 4.21
CA GLU A 45 12.44 14.99 4.84
C GLU A 45 13.64 15.03 3.87
N ALA A 46 13.85 13.96 3.10
CA ALA A 46 14.95 13.88 2.13
C ALA A 46 14.76 14.89 0.99
N PHE A 47 13.59 14.86 0.35
CA PHE A 47 13.28 15.70 -0.80
C PHE A 47 12.99 17.16 -0.41
N GLY A 48 12.53 17.44 0.81
CA GLY A 48 12.32 18.81 1.29
C GLY A 48 13.58 19.67 1.35
N LYS A 49 14.76 19.06 1.21
CA LYS A 49 16.06 19.74 1.19
C LYS A 49 16.52 20.12 -0.23
N GLU A 50 15.82 19.69 -1.27
CA GLU A 50 16.17 19.97 -2.67
C GLU A 50 15.41 21.20 -3.21
N ASP A 51 16.15 22.17 -3.75
CA ASP A 51 15.57 23.45 -4.21
C ASP A 51 14.75 23.35 -5.51
N ASN A 52 14.93 22.29 -6.31
CA ASN A 52 14.35 22.19 -7.66
C ASN A 52 13.34 21.04 -7.81
N LEU A 53 12.58 20.73 -6.76
CA LEU A 53 11.55 19.71 -6.82
C LEU A 53 10.17 20.26 -7.16
N PRO A 54 9.37 19.52 -7.95
CA PRO A 54 8.00 19.91 -8.23
C PRO A 54 7.15 19.91 -6.96
N LYS A 55 6.47 21.03 -6.69
CA LYS A 55 5.48 21.15 -5.58
C LYS A 55 4.37 20.09 -5.65
N GLN A 56 4.09 19.57 -6.85
CA GLN A 56 3.13 18.50 -7.06
C GLN A 56 3.48 17.22 -6.29
N LEU A 57 4.77 16.93 -6.06
CA LEU A 57 5.19 15.77 -5.28
C LEU A 57 4.64 15.84 -3.85
N PHE A 58 4.82 16.98 -3.18
CA PHE A 58 4.35 17.17 -1.81
C PHE A 58 2.81 17.18 -1.73
N LYS A 59 2.13 17.70 -2.76
CA LYS A 59 0.66 17.61 -2.82
C LYS A 59 0.19 16.15 -2.86
N VAL A 60 0.85 15.30 -3.63
CA VAL A 60 0.55 13.86 -3.67
C VAL A 60 0.83 13.20 -2.31
N TYR A 61 1.91 13.58 -1.63
CA TYR A 61 2.17 13.10 -0.27
C TYR A 61 1.09 13.53 0.71
N ASP A 62 0.65 14.80 0.69
CA ASP A 62 -0.44 15.29 1.54
C ASP A 62 -1.74 14.50 1.31
N GLU A 63 -2.09 14.19 0.05
CA GLU A 63 -3.25 13.38 -0.31
C GLU A 63 -3.12 11.93 0.22
N TRP A 64 -1.92 11.34 0.12
CA TRP A 64 -1.65 9.99 0.63
C TRP A 64 -1.69 9.93 2.15
N GLU A 65 -1.10 10.90 2.85
CA GLU A 65 -1.13 11.00 4.32
C GLU A 65 -2.57 11.11 4.84
N ALA A 66 -3.40 11.94 4.20
CA ALA A 66 -4.81 12.05 4.53
C ALA A 66 -5.55 10.71 4.33
N GLY A 67 -5.34 10.05 3.19
CA GLY A 67 -5.93 8.75 2.91
C GLY A 67 -5.50 7.65 3.89
N LEU A 68 -4.22 7.61 4.25
CA LEU A 68 -3.68 6.65 5.23
C LEU A 68 -4.23 6.89 6.63
N LYS A 69 -4.39 8.16 7.04
CA LYS A 69 -4.99 8.53 8.32
C LYS A 69 -6.45 8.08 8.38
N ASP A 70 -7.21 8.29 7.31
CA ASP A 70 -8.61 7.86 7.21
C ASP A 70 -8.72 6.33 7.23
N LEU A 71 -7.87 5.63 6.48
CA LEU A 71 -7.81 4.17 6.49
C LEU A 71 -7.47 3.63 7.88
N LYS A 72 -6.46 4.20 8.54
CA LYS A 72 -6.07 3.82 9.90
C LYS A 72 -7.20 4.06 10.89
N GLY A 73 -7.92 5.17 10.76
CA GLY A 73 -9.08 5.47 11.61
C GLY A 73 -10.23 4.46 11.43
N LYS A 74 -10.43 3.92 10.22
CA LYS A 74 -11.50 2.97 9.91
C LYS A 74 -11.15 1.51 10.24
N PHE A 75 -9.92 1.09 9.95
CA PHE A 75 -9.53 -0.32 9.93
C PHE A 75 -8.32 -0.66 10.80
N GLY A 76 -7.63 0.34 11.35
CA GLY A 76 -6.42 0.17 12.16
C GLY A 76 -5.13 0.16 11.33
N SER A 77 -4.01 -0.21 11.96
CA SER A 77 -2.67 -0.12 11.37
C SER A 77 -2.38 -1.11 10.24
N VAL A 78 -3.19 -2.16 10.10
CA VAL A 78 -3.08 -3.17 9.05
C VAL A 78 -4.44 -3.33 8.39
N VAL A 79 -4.54 -2.93 7.13
CA VAL A 79 -5.77 -3.00 6.35
C VAL A 79 -5.64 -4.13 5.33
N LYS A 80 -6.44 -5.18 5.48
CA LYS A 80 -6.47 -6.32 4.56
C LYS A 80 -7.13 -5.95 3.24
N PRO A 81 -6.80 -6.64 2.13
CA PRO A 81 -7.40 -6.41 0.82
C PRO A 81 -8.94 -6.43 0.83
N ASP A 82 -9.55 -7.38 1.53
CA ASP A 82 -11.02 -7.53 1.61
C ASP A 82 -11.73 -6.34 2.30
N GLN A 83 -10.99 -5.48 3.00
CA GLN A 83 -11.55 -4.28 3.65
C GLN A 83 -11.59 -3.07 2.70
N LEU A 84 -10.93 -3.16 1.54
CA LEU A 84 -10.76 -2.04 0.60
C LEU A 84 -11.82 -1.98 -0.50
N GLY A 85 -12.67 -3.02 -0.61
CA GLY A 85 -13.76 -3.10 -1.59
C GLY A 85 -13.36 -3.76 -2.89
#